data_AF-A0A2D7Y5W7-F1
#
_entry.id   AF-A0A2D7Y5W7-F1
#
_cell.length_a   1.000
_cell.length_b   1.000
_cell.length_c   1.000
_cell.angle_alpha   90.00
_cell.angle_beta   90.00
_cell.angle_gamma   90.00
#
_symmetry.space_group_name_H-M   'P 1'
#
loop_
_entity.id
_entity.type
_entity.pdbx_description
1 polymer ?
#
loop_
_entity_poly.entity_id
_entity_poly.type
_entity_poly.pdbx_seq_one_letter_code
_entity_poly.pdbx_strand_id
1 'polypeptide(L)'
;MKSVWTAATLAAALVLPACSTPGYRTLNPSCVEPFADAKYNRDGHQDTTYIVAVMAGRSPREAALLSFYNEAADDLAWRFAAPQVSLWASFGGWGYRHRIVGVLHSLHGGEPDAVARRRADLARLLSQRPVGETETIWQSGLIIHALGDSYSHTLGDRGQGAAYGELYGHLFDGHSPDYVAMRPPVYRAYIETLFEALRVPGQDDRAAFEAFRDRIMALPEGEAWITRHVEAIRAAREDVAPAPRMDCDALAGSLTMREVSRFLQELESGFSG
;
A
#
# COMPACT_ATOMS: atom_id res chain seq x y z
N MET A 1 35.31 22.57 -4.33
CA MET A 1 33.92 22.51 -3.79
C MET A 1 32.83 22.66 -4.85
N LYS A 2 33.02 23.37 -5.97
CA LYS A 2 31.97 23.49 -7.01
C LYS A 2 31.72 22.21 -7.84
N SER A 3 32.68 21.28 -7.97
CA SER A 3 32.52 20.08 -8.82
C SER A 3 31.77 18.91 -8.18
N VAL A 4 31.65 18.88 -6.84
CA VAL A 4 30.93 17.80 -6.13
C VAL A 4 29.41 18.00 -6.25
N TRP A 5 28.95 19.25 -6.25
CA TRP A 5 27.53 19.58 -6.42
C TRP A 5 27.02 19.22 -7.82
N THR A 6 27.80 19.48 -8.87
CA THR A 6 27.38 19.19 -10.26
C THR A 6 27.24 17.69 -10.54
N ALA A 7 28.08 16.85 -9.92
CA ALA A 7 27.99 15.40 -10.06
C ALA A 7 26.76 14.79 -9.36
N ALA A 8 26.41 15.32 -8.18
CA ALA A 8 25.22 14.87 -7.44
C ALA A 8 23.92 15.20 -8.19
N THR A 9 23.83 16.36 -8.85
CA THR A 9 22.64 16.75 -9.63
C THR A 9 22.45 15.90 -10.88
N LEU A 10 23.54 15.48 -11.55
CA LEU A 10 23.48 14.64 -12.74
C LEU A 10 23.10 13.18 -12.44
N ALA A 11 23.57 12.62 -11.32
CA ALA A 11 23.17 11.29 -10.89
C ALA A 11 21.67 11.21 -10.51
N ALA A 12 21.15 12.25 -9.86
CA ALA A 12 19.71 12.34 -9.55
C ALA A 12 18.86 12.44 -10.84
N ALA A 13 19.31 13.18 -11.85
CA ALA A 13 18.54 13.39 -13.09
C ALA A 13 18.40 12.13 -13.97
N LEU A 14 19.33 11.17 -13.89
CA LEU A 14 19.31 9.96 -14.73
C LEU A 14 18.55 8.77 -14.11
N VAL A 15 18.34 8.75 -12.80
CA VAL A 15 17.61 7.66 -12.11
C VAL A 15 16.09 7.91 -12.05
N LEU A 16 15.66 9.18 -12.14
CA LEU A 16 14.25 9.58 -12.01
C LEU A 16 13.30 9.04 -13.10
N PRO A 17 13.65 9.04 -14.41
CA PRO A 17 12.70 8.64 -15.44
C PRO A 17 12.44 7.12 -15.48
N ALA A 18 13.39 6.29 -15.02
CA ALA A 18 13.20 4.84 -14.95
C ALA A 18 12.19 4.40 -13.87
N CYS A 19 11.87 5.28 -12.92
CA CYS A 19 10.90 5.02 -11.86
C CYS A 19 9.54 5.74 -12.07
N SER A 20 9.38 6.50 -13.15
CA SER A 20 8.29 7.48 -13.32
C SER A 20 7.25 7.15 -14.38
N THR A 21 7.25 5.96 -14.99
CA THR A 21 6.10 5.50 -15.76
C THR A 21 4.88 5.49 -14.82
N PRO A 22 3.70 6.02 -15.22
CA PRO A 22 2.51 5.97 -14.39
C PRO A 22 2.08 4.49 -14.23
N GLY A 23 2.54 3.84 -13.14
CA GLY A 23 2.43 2.40 -12.96
C GLY A 23 0.98 1.90 -12.93
N TYR A 24 0.04 2.78 -12.56
CA TYR A 24 -1.38 2.45 -12.46
C TYR A 24 -2.01 2.09 -13.80
N ARG A 25 -1.51 2.66 -14.90
CA ARG A 25 -1.99 2.32 -16.25
C ARG A 25 -1.55 0.93 -16.66
N THR A 26 -0.37 0.54 -16.24
CA THR A 26 0.32 -0.58 -16.87
C THR A 26 -0.14 -1.94 -16.33
N LEU A 27 -0.77 -2.02 -15.15
CA LEU A 27 -0.74 -3.28 -14.40
C LEU A 27 -1.93 -3.59 -13.50
N ASN A 28 -2.91 -2.70 -13.42
CA ASN A 28 -4.09 -3.00 -12.65
C ASN A 28 -5.06 -3.84 -13.53
N PRO A 29 -5.40 -5.08 -13.13
CA PRO A 29 -6.24 -5.99 -13.92
C PRO A 29 -7.67 -5.46 -14.13
N SER A 30 -8.05 -4.44 -13.35
CA SER A 30 -9.32 -3.72 -13.50
C SER A 30 -9.23 -2.59 -14.54
N CYS A 31 -8.04 -2.15 -14.97
CA CYS A 31 -7.92 -1.11 -16.00
C CYS A 31 -8.16 -1.67 -17.40
N VAL A 32 -8.56 -0.81 -18.34
CA VAL A 32 -8.96 -1.21 -19.70
C VAL A 32 -7.77 -1.74 -20.53
N GLU A 33 -6.53 -1.36 -20.23
CA GLU A 33 -5.34 -1.77 -20.98
C GLU A 33 -4.27 -2.42 -20.07
N PRO A 34 -4.07 -3.74 -20.11
CA PRO A 34 -2.96 -4.38 -19.39
C PRO A 34 -1.64 -4.21 -20.17
N PHE A 35 -0.55 -3.92 -19.48
CA PHE A 35 0.82 -3.86 -20.00
C PHE A 35 1.69 -4.95 -19.34
N ALA A 36 2.81 -5.32 -19.98
CA ALA A 36 3.50 -6.58 -19.70
C ALA A 36 4.40 -6.61 -18.44
N ASP A 37 4.81 -5.48 -17.88
CA ASP A 37 5.88 -5.46 -16.86
C ASP A 37 5.43 -4.87 -15.53
N ALA A 38 5.29 -5.74 -14.53
CA ALA A 38 4.87 -5.35 -13.19
C ALA A 38 5.93 -4.51 -12.45
N LYS A 39 5.58 -3.26 -12.09
CA LYS A 39 6.30 -2.50 -11.07
C LYS A 39 6.13 -3.19 -9.71
N TYR A 40 7.13 -3.06 -8.85
CA TYR A 40 7.33 -3.77 -7.59
C TYR A 40 6.06 -4.10 -6.78
N ASN A 41 5.96 -5.35 -6.32
CA ASN A 41 5.06 -5.88 -5.27
C ASN A 41 3.57 -5.45 -5.23
N ARG A 42 2.95 -5.18 -6.38
CA ARG A 42 1.49 -4.95 -6.46
C ARG A 42 0.67 -6.09 -5.86
N ASP A 43 1.19 -7.31 -5.90
CA ASP A 43 0.46 -8.48 -5.39
C ASP A 43 0.17 -8.35 -3.88
N GLY A 44 1.14 -7.83 -3.10
CA GLY A 44 1.01 -7.63 -1.65
C GLY A 44 0.08 -6.48 -1.25
N HIS A 45 -0.04 -5.44 -2.08
CA HIS A 45 -0.91 -4.30 -1.85
C HIS A 45 -2.22 -4.48 -2.62
N GLN A 46 -2.16 -4.29 -3.93
CA GLN A 46 -3.30 -4.29 -4.84
C GLN A 46 -4.11 -5.59 -4.83
N ASP A 47 -3.51 -6.75 -5.13
CA ASP A 47 -4.27 -8.01 -5.27
C ASP A 47 -4.76 -8.53 -3.93
N THR A 48 -3.91 -8.48 -2.92
CA THR A 48 -4.28 -8.80 -1.53
C THR A 48 -5.51 -8.00 -1.10
N THR A 49 -5.52 -6.69 -1.33
CA THR A 49 -6.67 -5.83 -1.00
C THR A 49 -7.94 -6.27 -1.73
N TYR A 50 -7.83 -6.60 -3.01
CA TYR A 50 -8.98 -7.06 -3.79
C TYR A 50 -9.57 -8.36 -3.22
N ILE A 51 -8.72 -9.38 -3.05
CA ILE A 51 -9.10 -10.71 -2.57
C ILE A 51 -9.74 -10.62 -1.19
N VAL A 52 -9.06 -9.93 -0.26
CA VAL A 52 -9.54 -9.78 1.12
C VAL A 52 -10.83 -8.97 1.16
N ALA A 53 -10.99 -7.91 0.36
CA ALA A 53 -12.22 -7.13 0.31
C ALA A 53 -13.41 -7.94 -0.20
N VAL A 54 -13.23 -8.76 -1.25
CA VAL A 54 -14.30 -9.65 -1.75
C VAL A 54 -14.69 -10.66 -0.67
N MET A 55 -13.71 -11.33 -0.05
CA MET A 55 -13.98 -12.28 1.04
C MET A 55 -14.60 -11.60 2.27
N ALA A 56 -14.31 -10.33 2.52
CA ALA A 56 -14.92 -9.53 3.57
C ALA A 56 -16.38 -9.11 3.25
N GLY A 57 -16.95 -9.54 2.13
CA GLY A 57 -18.33 -9.28 1.73
C GLY A 57 -18.53 -7.96 0.98
N ARG A 58 -17.46 -7.35 0.46
CA ARG A 58 -17.57 -6.17 -0.42
C ARG A 58 -17.93 -6.59 -1.84
N SER A 59 -18.66 -5.74 -2.55
CA SER A 59 -18.94 -5.98 -3.96
C SER A 59 -17.66 -5.98 -4.79
N PRO A 60 -17.61 -6.70 -5.93
CA PRO A 60 -16.43 -6.70 -6.81
C PRO A 60 -16.01 -5.31 -7.28
N ARG A 61 -16.96 -4.37 -7.42
CA ARG A 61 -16.69 -2.98 -7.77
C ARG A 61 -16.04 -2.20 -6.63
N GLU A 62 -16.53 -2.33 -5.41
CA GLU A 62 -15.90 -1.70 -4.23
C GLU A 62 -14.51 -2.25 -4.00
N ALA A 63 -14.35 -3.58 -4.05
CA ALA A 63 -13.05 -4.24 -3.93
C ALA A 63 -12.05 -3.75 -4.99
N ALA A 64 -12.50 -3.56 -6.24
CA ALA A 64 -11.66 -3.03 -7.31
C ALA A 64 -11.25 -1.57 -7.07
N LEU A 65 -12.17 -0.73 -6.58
CA LEU A 65 -11.87 0.66 -6.24
C LEU A 65 -10.89 0.77 -5.05
N LEU A 66 -11.11 0.00 -3.98
CA LEU A 66 -10.21 -0.07 -2.83
C LEU A 66 -8.81 -0.53 -3.26
N SER A 67 -8.74 -1.60 -4.05
CA SER A 67 -7.51 -2.16 -4.62
C SER A 67 -6.78 -1.13 -5.49
N PHE A 68 -7.48 -0.40 -6.37
CA PHE A 68 -6.90 0.67 -7.17
C PHE A 68 -6.33 1.80 -6.30
N TYR A 69 -7.11 2.33 -5.37
CA TYR A 69 -6.69 3.48 -4.56
C TYR A 69 -5.62 3.14 -3.53
N ASN A 70 -5.59 1.88 -3.07
CA ASN A 70 -4.49 1.34 -2.27
C ASN A 70 -3.15 1.43 -3.04
N GLU A 71 -3.13 1.01 -4.29
CA GLU A 71 -1.92 1.03 -5.12
C GLU A 71 -1.58 2.43 -5.68
N ALA A 72 -2.58 3.31 -5.81
CA ALA A 72 -2.41 4.66 -6.35
C ALA A 72 -1.40 5.51 -5.54
N ALA A 73 -1.20 5.19 -4.26
CA ALA A 73 -0.18 5.82 -3.42
C ALA A 73 1.25 5.60 -3.98
N ASP A 74 1.56 4.40 -4.44
CA ASP A 74 2.87 4.03 -5.02
C ASP A 74 2.97 4.39 -6.52
N ASP A 75 1.86 4.28 -7.24
CA ASP A 75 1.84 4.42 -8.70
C ASP A 75 1.87 5.88 -9.18
N LEU A 76 1.32 6.82 -8.41
CA LEU A 76 1.30 8.23 -8.74
C LEU A 76 2.60 8.90 -8.30
N ALA A 77 3.70 8.42 -8.89
CA ALA A 77 5.09 8.71 -8.57
C ALA A 77 5.36 10.15 -8.08
N TRP A 78 5.04 11.16 -8.89
CA TRP A 78 5.36 12.55 -8.55
C TRP A 78 4.45 13.18 -7.49
N ARG A 79 3.29 12.59 -7.22
CA ARG A 79 2.30 13.11 -6.27
C ARG A 79 2.43 12.43 -4.92
N PHE A 80 2.45 11.10 -4.89
CA PHE A 80 2.21 10.34 -3.67
C PHE A 80 3.29 9.32 -3.33
N ALA A 81 4.12 8.88 -4.28
CA ALA A 81 5.11 7.85 -3.96
C ALA A 81 6.24 8.38 -3.08
N ALA A 82 6.53 7.65 -1.99
CA ALA A 82 7.54 8.03 -1.00
C ALA A 82 8.91 8.42 -1.58
N PRO A 83 9.54 7.69 -2.52
CA PRO A 83 10.89 8.03 -3.00
C PRO A 83 10.95 9.39 -3.70
N GLN A 84 10.02 9.65 -4.62
CA GLN A 84 9.96 10.89 -5.39
C GLN A 84 9.61 12.06 -4.48
N VAL A 85 8.59 11.90 -3.62
CA VAL A 85 8.19 12.95 -2.67
C VAL A 85 9.30 13.24 -1.67
N SER A 86 10.02 12.23 -1.18
CA SER A 86 11.18 12.42 -0.31
C SER A 86 12.25 13.28 -0.96
N LEU A 87 12.45 13.16 -2.27
CA LEU A 87 13.42 13.97 -3.00
C LEU A 87 12.93 15.42 -3.19
N TRP A 88 11.81 15.62 -3.87
CA TRP A 88 11.42 16.98 -4.27
C TRP A 88 10.85 17.80 -3.10
N ALA A 89 10.14 17.18 -2.15
CA ALA A 89 9.53 17.90 -1.03
C ALA A 89 10.53 18.26 0.08
N SER A 90 11.77 17.74 0.03
CA SER A 90 12.86 18.20 0.90
C SER A 90 13.27 19.66 0.62
N PHE A 91 12.85 20.23 -0.52
CA PHE A 91 13.12 21.63 -0.89
C PHE A 91 11.92 22.55 -0.57
N GLY A 92 11.57 22.65 0.72
CA GLY A 92 10.53 23.57 1.21
C GLY A 92 9.11 22.99 1.30
N GLY A 93 8.95 21.70 1.00
CA GLY A 93 7.68 20.95 1.09
C GLY A 93 7.57 20.06 2.32
N TRP A 94 8.31 20.33 3.41
CA TRP A 94 8.45 19.42 4.57
C TRP A 94 7.14 18.90 5.15
N GLY A 95 6.12 19.76 5.28
CA GLY A 95 4.81 19.31 5.77
C GLY A 95 4.12 18.33 4.82
N TYR A 96 4.25 18.53 3.50
CA TYR A 96 3.72 17.58 2.51
C TYR A 96 4.53 16.28 2.52
N ARG A 97 5.86 16.39 2.61
CA ARG A 97 6.77 15.24 2.75
C ARG A 97 6.35 14.38 3.93
N HIS A 98 6.15 14.97 5.10
CA HIS A 98 5.71 14.26 6.30
C HIS A 98 4.40 13.49 6.06
N ARG A 99 3.40 14.14 5.48
CA ARG A 99 2.11 13.51 5.22
C ARG A 99 2.21 12.35 4.24
N ILE A 100 3.04 12.46 3.21
CA ILE A 100 3.23 11.34 2.30
C ILE A 100 4.09 10.24 2.94
N VAL A 101 5.25 10.58 3.46
CA VAL A 101 6.25 9.60 3.90
C VAL A 101 5.88 9.03 5.28
N GLY A 102 5.63 9.88 6.26
CA GLY A 102 5.32 9.47 7.63
C GLY A 102 3.88 9.03 7.82
N VAL A 103 2.91 9.67 7.13
CA VAL A 103 1.49 9.34 7.30
C VAL A 103 0.98 8.31 6.30
N LEU A 104 1.07 8.57 4.99
CA LEU A 104 0.57 7.66 3.96
C LEU A 104 1.40 6.38 3.87
N HIS A 105 2.73 6.49 3.86
CA HIS A 105 3.64 5.34 3.78
C HIS A 105 4.10 4.80 5.14
N SER A 106 3.51 5.28 6.24
CA SER A 106 3.80 4.81 7.61
C SER A 106 5.29 4.75 8.01
N LEU A 107 6.18 5.53 7.37
CA LEU A 107 7.60 5.64 7.70
C LEU A 107 7.83 6.60 8.86
N HIS A 108 7.13 6.41 9.99
CA HIS A 108 7.04 7.39 11.08
C HIS A 108 8.14 7.27 12.14
N GLY A 109 9.05 6.29 12.06
CA GLY A 109 10.20 6.15 12.97
C GLY A 109 9.86 5.82 14.43
N GLY A 110 8.62 5.41 14.72
CA GLY A 110 8.15 5.15 16.08
C GLY A 110 8.55 3.77 16.59
N GLU A 111 8.70 3.65 17.91
CA GLU A 111 8.97 2.39 18.62
C GLU A 111 7.82 1.37 18.47
N PRO A 112 8.02 0.08 18.82
CA PRO A 112 7.01 -0.98 18.65
C PRO A 112 5.62 -0.65 19.19
N ASP A 113 5.52 0.03 20.33
CA ASP A 113 4.22 0.44 20.90
C ASP A 113 3.52 1.49 20.02
N ALA A 114 4.27 2.41 19.43
CA ALA A 114 3.73 3.41 18.50
C ALA A 114 3.28 2.75 17.19
N VAL A 115 4.02 1.76 16.68
CA VAL A 115 3.62 0.94 15.53
C VAL A 115 2.31 0.20 15.82
N ALA A 116 2.18 -0.43 16.99
CA ALA A 116 0.98 -1.14 17.38
C ALA A 116 -0.24 -0.20 17.48
N ARG A 117 -0.07 0.98 18.10
CA ARG A 117 -1.11 2.02 18.13
C ARG A 117 -1.51 2.48 16.74
N ARG A 118 -0.53 2.75 15.88
CA ARG A 118 -0.73 3.15 14.47
C ARG A 118 -1.60 2.14 13.72
N ARG A 119 -1.26 0.84 13.81
CA ARG A 119 -2.04 -0.25 13.19
C ARG A 119 -3.48 -0.30 13.70
N ALA A 120 -3.66 -0.19 15.02
CA ALA A 120 -4.97 -0.19 15.65
C ALA A 120 -5.83 1.02 15.21
N ASP A 121 -5.24 2.21 15.17
CA ASP A 121 -5.95 3.41 14.74
C ASP A 121 -6.32 3.38 13.26
N LEU A 122 -5.41 2.92 12.39
CA LEU A 122 -5.69 2.75 10.96
C LEU A 122 -6.82 1.74 10.73
N ALA A 123 -6.77 0.58 11.40
CA ALA A 123 -7.83 -0.43 11.31
C ALA A 123 -9.18 0.10 11.83
N ARG A 124 -9.18 0.82 12.96
CA ARG A 124 -10.38 1.48 13.51
C ARG A 124 -10.95 2.50 12.53
N LEU A 125 -10.13 3.42 12.03
CA LEU A 125 -10.56 4.47 11.09
C LEU A 125 -11.10 3.87 9.78
N LEU A 126 -10.51 2.77 9.31
CA LEU A 126 -11.03 2.02 8.16
C LEU A 126 -12.41 1.41 8.45
N SER A 127 -12.57 0.73 9.60
CA SER A 127 -13.82 0.08 9.98
C SER A 127 -14.99 1.05 10.22
N GLN A 128 -14.68 2.29 10.62
CA GLN A 128 -15.67 3.34 10.90
C GLN A 128 -16.09 4.09 9.63
N ARG A 129 -15.37 3.92 8.52
CA ARG A 129 -15.65 4.63 7.28
C ARG A 129 -16.69 3.90 6.44
N PRO A 130 -17.72 4.59 5.93
CA PRO A 130 -18.64 4.00 4.98
C PRO A 130 -17.86 3.63 3.70
N VAL A 131 -17.67 2.33 3.48
CA VAL A 131 -17.18 1.79 2.21
C VAL A 131 -18.40 1.58 1.32
N GLY A 132 -18.38 2.17 0.12
CA GLY A 132 -19.46 2.11 -0.86
C GLY A 132 -19.90 3.48 -1.40
N GLU A 133 -19.57 4.55 -0.69
CA GLU A 133 -19.72 5.91 -1.20
C GLU A 133 -18.58 6.25 -2.16
N THR A 134 -18.90 6.44 -3.44
CA THR A 134 -17.91 6.65 -4.50
C THR A 134 -17.01 7.86 -4.26
N GLU A 135 -17.48 8.87 -3.53
CA GLU A 135 -16.72 10.10 -3.26
C GLU A 135 -15.62 9.93 -2.21
N THR A 136 -15.76 8.96 -1.29
CA THR A 136 -14.83 8.76 -0.17
C THR A 136 -14.08 7.43 -0.23
N ILE A 137 -14.41 6.54 -1.17
CA ILE A 137 -13.75 5.23 -1.30
C ILE A 137 -12.24 5.31 -1.50
N TRP A 138 -11.75 6.38 -2.13
CA TRP A 138 -10.31 6.62 -2.29
C TRP A 138 -9.60 6.84 -0.95
N GLN A 139 -10.27 7.46 0.02
CA GLN A 139 -9.74 7.67 1.36
C GLN A 139 -9.57 6.34 2.07
N SER A 140 -10.54 5.43 1.95
CA SER A 140 -10.43 4.06 2.46
C SER A 140 -9.30 3.29 1.78
N GLY A 141 -9.12 3.42 0.45
CA GLY A 141 -7.98 2.84 -0.26
C GLY A 141 -6.62 3.32 0.27
N LEU A 142 -6.47 4.63 0.51
CA LEU A 142 -5.24 5.18 1.09
C LEU A 142 -5.01 4.77 2.56
N ILE A 143 -6.08 4.54 3.34
CA ILE A 143 -5.95 3.98 4.70
C ILE A 143 -5.47 2.53 4.64
N ILE A 144 -6.00 1.73 3.69
CA ILE A 144 -5.54 0.36 3.48
C ILE A 144 -4.05 0.35 3.14
N HIS A 145 -3.61 1.28 2.28
CA HIS A 145 -2.20 1.45 1.94
C HIS A 145 -1.36 1.75 3.18
N ALA A 146 -1.72 2.78 3.94
CA ALA A 146 -1.01 3.12 5.17
C ALA A 146 -1.01 1.97 6.19
N LEU A 147 -2.08 1.18 6.25
CA LEU A 147 -2.17 -0.02 7.09
C LEU A 147 -1.18 -1.09 6.62
N GLY A 148 -1.18 -1.43 5.33
CA GLY A 148 -0.21 -2.35 4.73
C GLY A 148 1.23 -1.91 5.00
N ASP A 149 1.53 -0.64 4.74
CA ASP A 149 2.85 -0.06 4.96
C ASP A 149 3.26 -0.04 6.44
N SER A 150 2.31 0.11 7.38
CA SER A 150 2.60 -0.01 8.82
C SER A 150 3.03 -1.43 9.24
N TYR A 151 2.71 -2.44 8.42
CA TYR A 151 3.24 -3.80 8.55
C TYR A 151 4.56 -3.95 7.77
N SER A 152 4.60 -3.53 6.50
CA SER A 152 5.77 -3.53 5.61
C SER A 152 7.00 -2.87 6.26
N HIS A 153 6.85 -1.64 6.70
CA HIS A 153 7.96 -0.75 7.06
C HIS A 153 8.30 -0.78 8.56
N THR A 154 8.55 -1.98 9.06
CA THR A 154 9.05 -2.20 10.42
C THR A 154 10.32 -3.04 10.42
N LEU A 155 11.17 -2.77 11.40
CA LEU A 155 12.39 -3.54 11.65
C LEU A 155 12.04 -4.94 12.19
N GLY A 156 12.90 -5.90 11.85
CA GLY A 156 12.81 -7.29 12.32
C GLY A 156 11.84 -8.16 11.51
N ASP A 157 12.14 -9.46 11.50
CA ASP A 157 11.49 -10.44 10.61
C ASP A 157 10.00 -10.68 10.92
N ARG A 158 9.59 -10.34 12.15
CA ARG A 158 8.20 -10.51 12.63
C ARG A 158 7.39 -9.22 12.63
N GLY A 159 7.95 -8.11 12.11
CA GLY A 159 7.27 -6.81 12.05
C GLY A 159 6.88 -6.25 13.42
N GLN A 160 7.66 -6.60 14.44
CA GLN A 160 7.48 -6.20 15.85
C GLN A 160 8.49 -5.13 16.27
N GLY A 161 9.40 -4.73 15.38
CA GLY A 161 10.38 -3.68 15.66
C GLY A 161 9.82 -2.28 15.44
N ALA A 162 10.69 -1.28 15.62
CA ALA A 162 10.39 0.11 15.32
C ALA A 162 10.08 0.29 13.83
N ALA A 163 9.25 1.28 13.50
CA ALA A 163 9.04 1.70 12.13
C ALA A 163 10.31 2.32 11.56
N TYR A 164 10.52 2.16 10.25
CA TYR A 164 11.52 2.97 9.56
C TYR A 164 11.17 4.46 9.66
N GLY A 165 12.18 5.32 9.73
CA GLY A 165 12.00 6.76 9.89
C GLY A 165 11.85 7.51 8.58
N GLU A 166 11.22 8.67 8.62
CA GLU A 166 10.88 9.42 7.40
C GLU A 166 12.09 9.88 6.61
N LEU A 167 13.24 10.09 7.25
CA LEU A 167 14.40 10.67 6.59
C LEU A 167 15.10 9.68 5.65
N TYR A 168 15.31 8.45 6.14
CA TYR A 168 16.07 7.41 5.44
C TYR A 168 15.20 6.25 4.95
N GLY A 169 13.97 6.12 5.46
CA GLY A 169 13.12 4.96 5.23
C GLY A 169 13.88 3.66 5.50
N HIS A 170 13.72 2.71 4.59
CA HIS A 170 14.44 1.44 4.56
C HIS A 170 15.54 1.43 3.49
N LEU A 171 16.15 2.59 3.16
CA LEU A 171 17.19 2.70 2.13
C LEU A 171 18.32 1.67 2.29
N PHE A 172 18.68 1.34 3.53
CA PHE A 172 19.76 0.39 3.84
C PHE A 172 19.33 -1.08 3.76
N ASP A 173 18.04 -1.37 3.78
CA ASP A 173 17.48 -2.73 3.67
C ASP A 173 16.93 -3.03 2.27
N GLY A 174 17.20 -2.12 1.31
CA GLY A 174 16.79 -2.24 -0.08
C GLY A 174 15.28 -2.31 -0.21
N HIS A 175 14.78 -3.24 -1.03
CA HIS A 175 13.34 -3.42 -1.27
C HIS A 175 12.70 -4.49 -0.39
N SER A 176 13.46 -5.18 0.46
CA SER A 176 12.94 -6.32 1.23
C SER A 176 11.68 -5.97 2.04
N PRO A 177 11.60 -4.81 2.74
CA PRO A 177 10.39 -4.44 3.48
C PRO A 177 9.16 -4.20 2.62
N ASP A 178 9.33 -3.80 1.35
CA ASP A 178 8.23 -3.56 0.41
C ASP A 178 7.45 -4.84 0.14
N TYR A 179 8.09 -6.00 0.31
CA TYR A 179 7.49 -7.33 0.10
C TYR A 179 6.89 -7.91 1.39
N VAL A 180 5.82 -7.30 1.90
CA VAL A 180 5.18 -7.76 3.16
C VAL A 180 4.85 -9.26 3.15
N ALA A 181 4.40 -9.80 2.02
CA ALA A 181 4.09 -11.22 1.83
C ALA A 181 5.29 -12.15 2.09
N MET A 182 6.52 -11.66 1.96
CA MET A 182 7.73 -12.44 2.24
C MET A 182 7.97 -12.70 3.73
N ARG A 183 7.21 -12.04 4.62
CA ARG A 183 7.30 -12.20 6.08
C ARG A 183 5.98 -12.78 6.58
N PRO A 184 5.77 -14.11 6.57
CA PRO A 184 4.47 -14.73 6.84
C PRO A 184 3.79 -14.26 8.12
N PRO A 185 4.47 -14.12 9.27
CA PRO A 185 3.82 -13.64 10.48
C PRO A 185 3.27 -12.22 10.31
N VAL A 186 4.00 -11.36 9.59
CA VAL A 186 3.62 -9.97 9.32
C VAL A 186 2.47 -9.91 8.33
N TYR A 187 2.59 -10.63 7.22
CA TYR A 187 1.55 -10.68 6.20
C TYR A 187 0.25 -11.26 6.74
N ARG A 188 0.32 -12.32 7.55
CA ARG A 188 -0.84 -12.88 8.25
C ARG A 188 -1.54 -11.83 9.10
N ALA A 189 -0.79 -11.14 9.97
CA ALA A 189 -1.35 -10.12 10.84
C ALA A 189 -2.00 -8.97 10.04
N TYR A 190 -1.36 -8.57 8.93
CA TYR A 190 -1.91 -7.59 8.01
C TYR A 190 -3.24 -8.04 7.40
N ILE A 191 -3.31 -9.21 6.76
CA ILE A 191 -4.52 -9.66 6.08
C ILE A 191 -5.66 -9.99 7.07
N GLU A 192 -5.34 -10.48 8.27
CA GLU A 192 -6.34 -10.68 9.34
C GLU A 192 -6.91 -9.33 9.80
N THR A 193 -6.06 -8.32 10.03
CA THR A 193 -6.49 -6.97 10.40
C THR A 193 -7.33 -6.33 9.29
N LEU A 194 -6.89 -6.47 8.03
CA LEU A 194 -7.58 -5.92 6.87
C LEU A 194 -8.97 -6.57 6.68
N PHE A 195 -9.05 -7.89 6.81
CA PHE A 195 -10.33 -8.61 6.74
C PHE A 195 -11.30 -8.09 7.79
N GLU A 196 -10.88 -8.02 9.06
CA GLU A 196 -11.76 -7.52 10.13
C GLU A 196 -12.21 -6.08 9.89
N ALA A 197 -11.31 -5.22 9.43
CA ALA A 197 -11.62 -3.81 9.19
C ALA A 197 -12.59 -3.61 8.01
N LEU A 198 -12.56 -4.50 7.01
CA LEU A 198 -13.42 -4.42 5.83
C LEU A 198 -14.71 -5.23 5.94
N ARG A 199 -14.84 -6.12 6.93
CA ARG A 199 -15.93 -7.08 7.05
C ARG A 199 -17.32 -6.44 6.99
N VAL A 200 -18.21 -7.02 6.18
CA VAL A 200 -19.64 -6.69 6.13
C VAL A 200 -20.42 -7.78 6.85
N PRO A 201 -20.98 -7.52 8.05
CA PRO A 201 -21.67 -8.54 8.83
C PRO A 201 -22.77 -9.25 8.04
N GLY A 202 -22.69 -10.58 7.97
CA GLY A 202 -23.66 -11.44 7.28
C GLY A 202 -23.46 -11.55 5.77
N GLN A 203 -22.45 -10.88 5.21
CA GLN A 203 -22.05 -11.00 3.80
C GLN A 203 -20.59 -11.49 3.65
N ASP A 204 -19.84 -11.57 4.76
CA ASP A 204 -18.47 -12.05 4.75
C ASP A 204 -18.36 -13.58 4.57
N ASP A 205 -17.34 -14.01 3.83
CA ASP A 205 -16.94 -15.41 3.63
C ASP A 205 -15.67 -15.70 4.42
N ARG A 206 -15.83 -15.86 5.73
CA ARG A 206 -14.75 -16.21 6.67
C ARG A 206 -13.99 -17.46 6.24
N ALA A 207 -14.70 -18.48 5.74
CA ALA A 207 -14.10 -19.76 5.39
C ALA A 207 -13.18 -19.62 4.18
N ALA A 208 -13.59 -18.87 3.14
CA ALA A 208 -12.74 -18.56 2.01
C ALA A 208 -11.50 -17.74 2.43
N PHE A 209 -11.67 -16.77 3.34
CA PHE A 209 -10.54 -16.01 3.88
C PHE A 209 -9.54 -16.88 4.64
N GLU A 210 -10.02 -17.78 5.51
CA GLU A 210 -9.15 -18.71 6.23
C GLU A 210 -8.42 -19.65 5.28
N ALA A 211 -9.09 -20.17 4.24
CA ALA A 211 -8.47 -20.99 3.21
C ALA A 211 -7.39 -20.22 2.43
N PHE A 212 -7.63 -18.95 2.09
CA PHE A 212 -6.64 -18.08 1.45
C PHE A 212 -5.43 -17.86 2.37
N ARG A 213 -5.65 -17.45 3.62
CA ARG A 213 -4.59 -17.28 4.62
C ARG A 213 -3.76 -18.55 4.75
N ASP A 214 -4.41 -19.69 4.96
CA ASP A 214 -3.75 -20.96 5.21
C ASP A 214 -2.96 -21.43 3.98
N ARG A 215 -3.46 -21.19 2.76
CA ARG A 215 -2.73 -21.43 1.51
C ARG A 215 -1.43 -20.63 1.44
N ILE A 216 -1.47 -19.34 1.73
CA ILE A 216 -0.26 -18.49 1.73
C ILE A 216 0.71 -18.93 2.82
N MET A 217 0.22 -19.22 4.03
CA MET A 217 1.07 -19.64 5.17
C MET A 217 1.67 -21.04 5.01
N ALA A 218 1.08 -21.89 4.17
CA ALA A 218 1.58 -23.23 3.89
C ALA A 218 2.67 -23.28 2.81
N LEU A 219 2.97 -22.15 2.15
CA LEU A 219 4.07 -22.10 1.19
C LEU A 219 5.40 -22.44 1.90
N PRO A 220 6.32 -23.17 1.25
CA PRO A 220 7.62 -23.50 1.83
C PRO A 220 8.66 -22.40 1.59
N GLU A 221 9.40 -21.99 2.64
CA GLU A 221 10.48 -20.99 2.55
C GLU A 221 11.60 -21.42 1.58
N GLY A 222 12.35 -20.45 1.00
CA GLY A 222 13.52 -20.73 0.16
C GLY A 222 13.80 -19.72 -0.96
N GLU A 223 14.71 -20.08 -1.87
CA GLU A 223 15.21 -19.17 -2.93
C GLU A 223 14.12 -18.64 -3.89
N ALA A 224 13.08 -19.44 -4.16
CA ALA A 224 11.95 -19.05 -5.02
C ALA A 224 10.72 -18.53 -4.23
N TRP A 225 10.90 -18.20 -2.95
CA TRP A 225 9.81 -17.84 -2.04
C TRP A 225 8.94 -16.69 -2.54
N ILE A 226 9.57 -15.64 -3.07
CA ILE A 226 8.91 -14.43 -3.57
C ILE A 226 7.97 -14.79 -4.73
N THR A 227 8.50 -15.50 -5.72
CA THR A 227 7.76 -15.93 -6.90
C THR A 227 6.56 -16.79 -6.52
N ARG A 228 6.73 -17.75 -5.59
CA ARG A 228 5.62 -18.60 -5.12
C ARG A 228 4.52 -17.80 -4.40
N HIS A 229 4.89 -16.80 -3.61
CA HIS A 229 3.90 -15.93 -2.94
C HIS A 229 3.10 -15.14 -3.95
N VAL A 230 3.79 -14.50 -4.89
CA VAL A 230 3.17 -13.75 -5.99
C VAL A 230 2.23 -14.63 -6.80
N GLU A 231 2.68 -15.82 -7.21
CA GLU A 231 1.86 -16.78 -7.95
C GLU A 231 0.64 -17.24 -7.13
N ALA A 232 0.80 -17.50 -5.84
CA ALA A 232 -0.30 -17.93 -4.98
C ALA A 232 -1.34 -16.83 -4.75
N ILE A 233 -0.91 -15.57 -4.60
CA ILE A 233 -1.82 -14.42 -4.51
C ILE A 233 -2.57 -14.25 -5.84
N ARG A 234 -1.87 -14.31 -6.98
CA ARG A 234 -2.51 -14.24 -8.31
C ARG A 234 -3.50 -15.36 -8.55
N ALA A 235 -3.16 -16.60 -8.18
CA ALA A 235 -4.07 -17.74 -8.25
C ALA A 235 -5.29 -17.54 -7.34
N ALA A 236 -5.11 -17.01 -6.13
CA ALA A 236 -6.23 -16.69 -5.24
C ALA A 236 -7.14 -15.58 -5.79
N ARG A 237 -6.66 -14.73 -6.71
CA ARG A 237 -7.51 -13.79 -7.44
C ARG A 237 -8.50 -14.47 -8.38
N GLU A 238 -8.18 -15.66 -8.87
CA GLU A 238 -9.09 -16.48 -9.70
C GLU A 238 -10.18 -17.16 -8.88
N ASP A 239 -9.98 -17.31 -7.56
CA ASP A 239 -10.96 -17.91 -6.64
C ASP A 239 -12.09 -16.93 -6.22
N VAL A 240 -11.93 -15.64 -6.51
CA VAL A 240 -12.91 -14.59 -6.17
C VAL A 240 -13.60 -14.07 -7.43
N ALA A 241 -14.75 -13.41 -7.24
CA ALA A 241 -15.47 -12.77 -8.35
C ALA A 241 -14.54 -11.84 -9.15
N PRO A 242 -14.63 -11.81 -10.50
CA PRO A 242 -13.73 -11.02 -11.31
C PRO A 242 -13.97 -9.52 -11.13
N ALA A 243 -12.88 -8.74 -11.16
CA ALA A 243 -12.96 -7.29 -11.07
C ALA A 243 -13.63 -6.70 -12.32
N PRO A 244 -14.54 -5.72 -12.16
CA PRO A 244 -15.06 -4.98 -13.30
C PRO A 244 -13.94 -4.15 -13.95
N ARG A 245 -14.08 -3.87 -15.24
CA ARG A 245 -13.23 -2.88 -15.91
C ARG A 245 -13.56 -1.47 -15.42
N MET A 246 -12.53 -0.65 -15.21
CA MET A 246 -12.60 0.70 -14.67
C MET A 246 -11.79 1.69 -15.51
N ASP A 247 -12.24 2.94 -15.55
CA ASP A 247 -11.48 4.05 -16.12
C ASP A 247 -10.45 4.55 -15.10
N CYS A 248 -9.30 3.89 -15.08
CA CYS A 248 -8.22 4.19 -14.15
C CYS A 248 -7.60 5.58 -14.34
N ASP A 249 -7.70 6.15 -15.53
CA ASP A 249 -7.24 7.52 -15.79
C ASP A 249 -8.14 8.54 -15.11
N ALA A 250 -9.46 8.35 -15.21
CA ALA A 250 -10.41 9.17 -14.47
C ALA A 250 -10.22 9.03 -12.95
N LEU A 251 -10.03 7.80 -12.45
CA LEU A 251 -9.79 7.55 -11.01
C LEU A 251 -8.47 8.16 -10.52
N ALA A 252 -7.38 8.07 -11.29
CA ALA A 252 -6.12 8.72 -10.96
C ALA A 252 -6.22 10.26 -11.05
N GLY A 253 -6.97 10.75 -12.04
CA GLY A 253 -7.25 12.17 -12.24
C GLY A 253 -8.02 12.80 -11.08
N SER A 254 -8.86 12.02 -10.39
CA SER A 254 -9.62 12.49 -9.23
C SER A 254 -8.76 12.70 -7.98
N LEU A 255 -7.53 12.19 -7.93
CA LEU A 255 -6.63 12.37 -6.79
C LEU A 255 -5.76 13.61 -6.96
N THR A 256 -6.16 14.70 -6.32
CA THR A 256 -5.35 15.93 -6.26
C THR A 256 -4.44 15.95 -5.03
N MET A 257 -3.24 16.53 -5.17
CA MET A 257 -2.30 16.68 -4.04
C MET A 257 -2.93 17.46 -2.87
N ARG A 258 -3.80 18.43 -3.17
CA ARG A 258 -4.48 19.25 -2.16
C ARG A 258 -5.47 18.43 -1.34
N GLU A 259 -6.31 17.63 -1.99
CA GLU A 259 -7.33 16.82 -1.31
C GLU A 259 -6.71 15.67 -0.55
N VAL A 260 -5.75 14.97 -1.15
CA VAL A 260 -4.99 13.92 -0.46
C VAL A 260 -4.23 14.51 0.72
N SER A 261 -3.55 15.65 0.56
CA SER A 261 -2.86 16.31 1.68
C SER A 261 -3.81 16.72 2.80
N ARG A 262 -5.01 17.21 2.50
CA ARG A 262 -6.01 17.57 3.52
C ARG A 262 -6.47 16.32 4.26
N PHE A 263 -6.84 15.28 3.51
CA PHE A 263 -7.25 14.01 4.08
C PHE A 263 -6.16 13.40 4.98
N LEU A 264 -4.89 13.47 4.59
CA LEU A 264 -3.79 12.96 5.41
C LEU A 264 -3.59 13.75 6.72
N GLN A 265 -3.92 15.06 6.75
CA GLN A 265 -3.96 15.82 8.01
C GLN A 265 -5.09 15.34 8.92
N GLU A 266 -6.28 15.11 8.34
CA GLU A 266 -7.43 14.56 9.08
C GLU A 266 -7.12 13.16 9.62
N LEU A 267 -6.52 12.31 8.78
CA LEU A 267 -6.07 10.97 9.15
C LEU A 267 -5.07 11.02 10.31
N GLU A 268 -4.07 11.90 10.22
CA GLU A 268 -3.07 12.11 11.27
C GLU A 268 -3.69 12.55 12.59
N SER A 269 -4.64 13.48 12.55
CA SER A 269 -5.37 13.93 13.74
C SER A 269 -6.21 12.83 14.41
N GLY A 270 -6.51 11.76 13.67
CA GLY A 270 -7.25 10.61 14.16
C GLY A 270 -6.41 9.59 14.92
N PHE A 271 -5.08 9.74 14.98
CA PHE A 271 -4.20 8.87 15.74
C PHE A 271 -4.18 9.21 17.24
N SER A 272 -4.15 8.17 18.06
CA SER A 272 -3.91 8.26 19.48
C SER A 272 -2.42 8.55 19.74
N GLY A 273 -2.14 9.66 20.42
CA GLY A 273 -0.79 10.07 20.83
C GLY A 273 -0.13 9.10 21.81
#